data_AF-A0A1G8NGS6-F1
#
_entry.id   AF-A0A1G8NGS6-F1
#
_cell.length_a   1.000
_cell.length_b   1.000
_cell.length_c   1.000
_cell.angle_alpha   90.00
_cell.angle_beta   90.00
_cell.angle_gamma   90.00
#
_symmetry.space_group_name_H-M   'P 1'
#
loop_
_entity.id
_entity.type
_entity.pdbx_description
1 polymer ?
#
loop_
_entity_poly.entity_id
_entity_poly.type
_entity_poly.pdbx_seq_one_letter_code
_entity_poly.pdbx_strand_id
1 'polypeptide(L)'
;MQPPALGPDGKPLPQVYRINNADQAKIEYSMLDSVNALRSARGSAPVQLSAQLNAAAATHSRDMSVQNRPWHFGSDGSSPIDRVQRVGYTGRLVGENISETYESELETLAAWMEEAPTRDVILDETAREMGFAWFQESSGKIWWTLVMGAPNTAATPGSGAAGF
;
A
#
# COMPACT_ATOMS: atom_id res chain seq x y z
N MET A 1 -19.55 8.02 -22.64
CA MET A 1 -18.61 6.88 -22.51
C MET A 1 -18.65 6.12 -23.82
N GLN A 2 -17.49 5.85 -24.43
CA GLN A 2 -17.39 5.08 -25.66
C GLN A 2 -17.38 3.58 -25.31
N PRO A 3 -18.13 2.71 -26.01
CA PRO A 3 -18.14 1.29 -25.71
C PRO A 3 -16.75 0.67 -25.92
N PRO A 4 -16.34 -0.30 -25.09
CA PRO A 4 -15.02 -0.92 -25.19
C PRO A 4 -14.85 -1.65 -26.53
N ALA A 5 -13.68 -1.47 -27.15
CA ALA A 5 -13.33 -2.18 -28.37
C ALA A 5 -13.17 -3.68 -28.09
N LEU A 6 -13.79 -4.52 -28.92
CA LEU A 6 -13.73 -5.98 -28.78
C LEU A 6 -12.57 -6.56 -29.61
N GLY A 7 -11.91 -7.58 -29.07
CA GLY A 7 -10.88 -8.37 -29.76
C GLY A 7 -11.48 -9.43 -30.70
N PRO A 8 -10.62 -10.16 -31.43
CA PRO A 8 -11.05 -11.21 -32.37
C PRO A 8 -11.85 -12.35 -31.72
N ASP A 9 -11.76 -12.49 -30.40
CA ASP A 9 -12.47 -13.48 -29.57
C ASP A 9 -13.80 -12.94 -29.01
N GLY A 10 -14.19 -11.72 -29.37
CA GLY A 10 -15.43 -11.08 -28.91
C GLY A 10 -15.37 -10.56 -27.46
N LYS A 11 -14.19 -10.61 -26.82
CA LYS A 11 -13.99 -10.03 -25.48
C LYS A 11 -13.52 -8.58 -25.60
N PRO A 12 -13.83 -7.71 -24.63
CA PRO A 12 -13.21 -6.40 -24.54
C PRO A 12 -11.68 -6.53 -24.59
N LEU A 13 -11.03 -5.73 -25.43
CA LEU A 13 -9.58 -5.60 -25.40
C LEU A 13 -9.17 -5.15 -23.99
N PRO A 14 -8.11 -5.74 -23.41
CA PRO A 14 -7.55 -5.27 -22.15
C PRO A 14 -7.33 -3.76 -22.24
N GLN A 15 -8.09 -3.00 -21.46
CA GLN A 15 -7.90 -1.56 -21.37
C GLN A 15 -6.81 -1.35 -20.33
N VAL A 16 -5.74 -0.68 -20.72
CA VAL A 16 -4.71 -0.26 -19.77
C VAL A 16 -5.39 0.60 -18.70
N TYR A 17 -5.30 0.20 -17.44
CA TYR A 17 -5.81 1.01 -16.35
C TYR A 17 -5.07 2.34 -16.33
N ARG A 18 -5.79 3.46 -16.38
CA ARG A 18 -5.20 4.82 -16.38
C ARG A 18 -5.74 5.58 -15.19
N ILE A 19 -4.82 6.06 -14.36
CA ILE A 19 -5.14 6.81 -13.16
C ILE A 19 -5.16 8.29 -13.51
N ASN A 20 -6.32 8.91 -13.33
CA ASN A 20 -6.54 10.31 -13.62
C ASN A 20 -6.38 11.12 -12.33
N ASN A 21 -5.98 12.39 -12.44
CA ASN A 21 -5.82 13.26 -11.26
C ASN A 21 -7.07 13.33 -10.37
N ALA A 22 -8.27 13.24 -10.96
CA ALA A 22 -9.54 13.28 -10.24
C ALA A 22 -9.81 12.01 -9.39
N ASP A 23 -9.11 10.92 -9.65
CA ASP A 23 -9.35 9.62 -9.03
C ASP A 23 -8.27 9.24 -8.00
N GLN A 24 -7.16 9.98 -7.92
CA GLN A 24 -6.06 9.68 -7.01
C GLN A 24 -6.53 9.55 -5.55
N ALA A 25 -7.29 10.52 -5.05
CA ALA A 25 -7.81 10.46 -3.68
C ALA A 25 -8.75 9.25 -3.49
N LYS A 26 -9.54 8.89 -4.51
CA LYS A 26 -10.46 7.75 -4.42
C LYS A 26 -9.71 6.42 -4.34
N ILE A 27 -8.58 6.29 -5.03
CA ILE A 27 -7.75 5.09 -5.03
C ILE A 27 -7.21 4.82 -3.62
N GLU A 28 -6.67 5.85 -2.94
CA GLU A 28 -6.17 5.69 -1.57
C GLU A 28 -7.27 5.26 -0.59
N TYR A 29 -8.44 5.90 -0.65
CA TYR A 29 -9.58 5.53 0.21
C TYR A 29 -10.18 4.17 -0.15
N SER A 30 -10.28 3.83 -1.44
CA SER A 30 -10.79 2.53 -1.88
C SER A 30 -9.89 1.39 -1.41
N MET A 31 -8.57 1.58 -1.49
CA MET A 31 -7.60 0.64 -0.93
C MET A 31 -7.73 0.53 0.59
N LEU A 32 -7.79 1.66 1.31
CA LEU A 32 -7.96 1.68 2.78
C LEU A 32 -9.22 0.92 3.21
N ASP A 33 -10.36 1.22 2.59
CA ASP A 33 -11.65 0.60 2.90
C ASP A 33 -11.61 -0.91 2.64
N SER A 34 -11.00 -1.32 1.53
CA SER A 34 -10.87 -2.74 1.15
C SER A 34 -9.95 -3.49 2.11
N VAL A 35 -8.80 -2.91 2.49
CA VAL A 35 -7.90 -3.48 3.50
C VAL A 35 -8.60 -3.59 4.85
N ASN A 36 -9.32 -2.57 5.28
CA ASN A 36 -10.05 -2.60 6.55
C ASN A 36 -11.21 -3.61 6.55
N ALA A 37 -11.89 -3.81 5.43
CA ALA A 37 -12.88 -4.87 5.29
C ALA A 37 -12.27 -6.27 5.46
N LEU A 38 -11.12 -6.53 4.82
CA LEU A 38 -10.38 -7.79 4.97
C LEU A 38 -9.88 -8.02 6.39
N ARG A 39 -9.34 -6.97 7.03
CA ARG A 39 -8.88 -7.02 8.43
C ARG A 39 -10.03 -7.29 9.40
N SER A 40 -11.17 -6.62 9.22
CA SER A 40 -12.38 -6.82 10.01
C SER A 40 -12.91 -8.25 9.91
N ALA A 41 -12.92 -8.83 8.70
CA ALA A 41 -13.35 -10.22 8.49
C ALA A 41 -12.51 -11.26 9.27
N ARG A 42 -11.26 -10.91 9.64
CA ARG A 42 -10.37 -11.73 10.47
C ARG A 42 -10.32 -11.29 11.94
N GLY A 43 -11.11 -10.29 12.34
CA GLY A 43 -11.10 -9.74 13.70
C GLY A 43 -9.89 -8.87 14.03
N SER A 44 -9.11 -8.45 13.02
CA SER A 44 -7.99 -7.54 13.19
C SER A 44 -8.48 -6.09 13.27
N ALA A 45 -7.83 -5.27 14.11
CA ALA A 45 -8.16 -3.85 14.22
C ALA A 45 -7.91 -3.11 12.89
N PRO A 46 -8.74 -2.10 12.55
CA PRO A 46 -8.54 -1.32 11.34
C PRO A 46 -7.23 -0.51 11.40
N VAL A 47 -6.72 -0.18 10.23
CA VAL A 47 -5.63 0.78 10.03
C VAL A 47 -6.17 2.14 9.56
N GLN A 48 -5.37 3.18 9.76
CA GLN A 48 -5.62 4.54 9.27
C GLN A 48 -4.49 4.99 8.35
N LEU A 49 -4.78 5.87 7.38
CA LEU A 49 -3.75 6.44 6.52
C LEU A 49 -2.79 7.33 7.32
N SER A 50 -1.50 7.17 7.05
CA SER A 50 -0.42 7.99 7.60
C SER A 50 0.24 8.77 6.47
N ALA A 51 0.27 10.10 6.58
CA ALA A 51 0.89 10.97 5.58
C ALA A 51 2.39 10.67 5.41
N GLN A 52 3.08 10.32 6.50
CA GLN A 52 4.48 9.90 6.45
C GLN A 52 4.64 8.60 5.67
N LEU A 53 3.83 7.58 5.95
CA LEU A 53 3.90 6.30 5.22
C LEU A 53 3.51 6.45 3.74
N ASN A 54 2.53 7.31 3.41
CA ASN A 54 2.22 7.67 2.02
C ASN A 54 3.44 8.31 1.32
N ALA A 55 4.15 9.22 1.99
CA ALA A 55 5.34 9.85 1.43
C ALA A 55 6.47 8.84 1.17
N ALA A 56 6.67 7.87 2.08
CA ALA A 56 7.64 6.79 1.88
C ALA A 56 7.24 5.89 0.69
N ALA A 57 5.97 5.49 0.62
CA ALA A 57 5.42 4.67 -0.47
C ALA A 57 5.53 5.37 -1.83
N ALA A 58 5.23 6.68 -1.89
CA ALA A 58 5.29 7.45 -3.14
C ALA A 58 6.73 7.59 -3.65
N THR A 59 7.65 7.86 -2.73
CA THR A 59 9.09 7.92 -3.04
C THR A 59 9.57 6.59 -3.60
N HIS A 60 9.21 5.48 -2.96
CA HIS A 60 9.67 4.16 -3.39
C HIS A 60 9.05 3.72 -4.72
N SER A 61 7.76 3.96 -4.93
CA SER A 61 7.07 3.66 -6.19
C SER A 61 7.76 4.33 -7.38
N ARG A 62 8.14 5.60 -7.23
CA ARG A 62 8.87 6.32 -8.27
C ARG A 62 10.30 5.81 -8.46
N ASP A 63 10.98 5.47 -7.36
CA ASP A 63 12.32 4.92 -7.40
C ASP A 63 12.38 3.56 -8.11
N MET A 64 11.42 2.67 -7.85
CA MET A 64 11.29 1.39 -8.56
C MET A 64 11.10 1.58 -10.08
N SER A 65 10.34 2.60 -10.50
CA SER A 65 10.21 2.97 -11.92
C SER A 65 11.55 3.40 -12.53
N VAL A 66 12.30 4.23 -11.81
CA VAL A 66 13.63 4.69 -12.28
C VAL A 66 14.61 3.52 -12.41
N GLN A 67 14.55 2.56 -11.48
CA GLN A 67 15.34 1.34 -11.53
C GLN A 67 14.81 0.30 -12.53
N ASN A 68 13.56 0.46 -13.00
CA ASN A 68 12.80 -0.50 -13.79
C ASN A 68 12.87 -1.92 -13.18
N ARG A 69 12.66 -2.00 -11.87
CA ARG A 69 12.68 -3.26 -11.11
C ARG A 69 11.86 -3.16 -9.82
N PRO A 70 10.98 -4.14 -9.55
CA PRO A 70 10.28 -4.21 -8.26
C PRO A 70 11.22 -4.81 -7.23
N TRP A 71 11.83 -3.95 -6.41
CA TRP A 71 12.73 -4.35 -5.33
C TRP A 71 12.51 -3.45 -4.12
N HIS A 72 12.30 -4.06 -2.95
CA HIS A 72 12.21 -3.39 -1.65
C HIS A 72 13.38 -2.46 -1.28
N PHE A 73 14.56 -2.60 -1.89
CA PHE A 73 15.70 -1.71 -1.63
C PHE A 73 15.74 -0.58 -2.64
N GLY A 74 15.89 0.64 -2.13
CA GLY A 74 15.99 1.83 -2.96
C GLY A 74 17.28 1.83 -3.78
N SER A 75 17.31 2.65 -4.83
CA SER A 75 18.49 2.83 -5.70
C SER A 75 19.71 3.35 -4.95
N ASP A 76 19.48 4.02 -3.82
CA ASP A 76 20.49 4.50 -2.87
C ASP A 76 20.89 3.45 -1.81
N GLY A 77 20.38 2.22 -1.91
CA GLY A 77 20.60 1.13 -0.96
C GLY A 77 19.69 1.19 0.28
N SER A 78 18.75 2.14 0.37
CA SER A 78 17.86 2.27 1.51
C SER A 78 16.90 1.08 1.65
N SER A 79 16.81 0.52 2.85
CA SER A 79 15.76 -0.43 3.21
C SER A 79 14.41 0.29 3.41
N PRO A 80 13.28 -0.44 3.46
CA PRO A 80 12.00 0.16 3.84
C PRO A 80 12.03 0.89 5.19
N ILE A 81 12.82 0.40 6.15
CA ILE A 81 13.00 1.03 7.47
C ILE A 81 13.67 2.41 7.32
N ASP A 82 14.76 2.48 6.54
CA ASP A 82 15.47 3.74 6.31
C ASP A 82 14.56 4.77 5.64
N ARG A 83 13.70 4.32 4.70
CA ARG A 83 12.75 5.20 4.00
C ARG A 83 11.68 5.77 4.92
N VAL A 84 11.07 4.95 5.78
CA VAL A 84 10.05 5.47 6.72
C VAL A 84 10.67 6.40 7.77
N GLN A 85 11.91 6.14 8.21
CA GLN A 85 12.63 7.04 9.11
C GLN A 85 12.97 8.37 8.45
N ARG A 86 13.37 8.36 7.17
CA ARG A 86 13.73 9.56 6.39
C ARG A 86 12.57 10.55 6.26
N VAL A 87 11.34 10.06 6.19
CA VAL A 87 10.12 10.88 6.15
C VAL A 87 9.61 11.26 7.55
N GLY A 88 10.37 10.94 8.60
CA GLY A 88 10.04 11.29 9.99
C GLY A 88 8.95 10.42 10.62
N TYR A 89 8.70 9.22 10.10
CA TYR A 89 7.78 8.29 10.76
C TYR A 89 8.40 7.78 12.05
N THR A 90 7.74 8.03 13.19
CA THR A 90 8.23 7.68 14.53
C THR A 90 7.74 6.32 15.02
N GLY A 91 6.83 5.70 14.29
CA GLY A 91 6.32 4.35 14.58
C GLY A 91 7.28 3.25 14.14
N ARG A 92 6.84 2.00 14.32
CA ARG A 92 7.55 0.82 13.85
C ARG A 92 7.02 0.40 12.48
N LEU A 93 7.92 0.13 11.53
CA LEU A 93 7.55 -0.54 10.29
C LEU A 93 7.07 -1.97 10.60
N VAL A 94 5.91 -2.33 10.07
CA VAL A 94 5.36 -3.69 10.13
C VAL A 94 5.74 -4.47 8.89
N GLY A 95 5.56 -3.89 7.70
CA GLY A 95 5.90 -4.55 6.45
C GLY A 95 5.65 -3.66 5.22
N GLU A 96 6.06 -4.15 4.06
CA GLU A 96 5.88 -3.48 2.78
C GLU A 96 5.49 -4.51 1.71
N ASN A 97 4.48 -4.18 0.91
CA ASN A 97 4.17 -4.88 -0.32
C ASN A 97 4.41 -3.95 -1.51
N ILE A 98 4.97 -4.50 -2.59
CA ILE A 98 5.24 -3.79 -3.84
C ILE A 98 4.66 -4.57 -5.03
N SER A 99 4.35 -3.87 -6.11
CA SER A 99 3.94 -4.51 -7.36
C SER A 99 4.36 -3.68 -8.58
N GLU A 100 4.74 -4.37 -9.64
CA GLU A 100 4.87 -3.82 -11.00
C GLU A 100 3.76 -4.45 -11.85
N THR A 101 2.80 -3.65 -12.32
CA THR A 101 1.62 -4.19 -12.98
C THR A 101 0.96 -3.19 -13.94
N TYR A 102 -0.08 -3.61 -14.64
CA TYR A 102 -1.01 -2.75 -15.41
C TYR A 102 -2.43 -2.75 -14.81
N GLU A 103 -2.60 -3.46 -13.70
CA GLU A 103 -3.88 -3.68 -13.02
C GLU A 103 -4.22 -2.55 -12.02
N SER A 104 -5.49 -2.48 -11.65
CA SER A 104 -6.01 -1.53 -10.64
C SER A 104 -5.51 -1.82 -9.23
N GLU A 105 -5.78 -0.89 -8.30
CA GLU A 105 -5.47 -1.05 -6.89
C GLU A 105 -6.19 -2.27 -6.27
N LEU A 106 -7.42 -2.57 -6.69
CA LEU A 106 -8.19 -3.69 -6.13
C LEU A 106 -7.74 -5.03 -6.69
N GLU A 107 -7.38 -5.09 -7.97
CA GLU A 107 -6.75 -6.27 -8.57
C GLU A 107 -5.37 -6.55 -7.95
N THR A 108 -4.60 -5.48 -7.68
CA THR A 108 -3.31 -5.60 -6.98
C THR A 108 -3.50 -6.09 -5.54
N LEU A 109 -4.50 -5.58 -4.83
CA LEU A 109 -4.85 -6.07 -3.48
C LEU A 109 -5.24 -7.54 -3.51
N ALA A 110 -6.06 -7.97 -4.48
CA ALA A 110 -6.44 -9.37 -4.64
C ALA A 110 -5.22 -10.26 -4.84
N ALA A 111 -4.29 -9.88 -5.73
CA ALA A 111 -3.04 -10.60 -5.95
C ALA A 111 -2.17 -10.68 -4.67
N TRP A 112 -2.05 -9.59 -3.91
CA TRP A 112 -1.32 -9.62 -2.63
C TRP A 112 -1.99 -10.52 -1.59
N MET A 113 -3.31 -10.73 -1.65
CA MET A 113 -4.02 -11.59 -0.71
C MET A 113 -3.92 -13.08 -1.05
N GLU A 114 -3.59 -13.43 -2.29
CA GLU A 114 -3.38 -14.83 -2.72
C GLU A 114 -2.11 -15.41 -2.10
N GLU A 115 -1.02 -14.65 -2.12
CA GLU A 115 0.29 -15.09 -1.63
C GLU A 115 0.45 -14.86 -0.12
N ALA A 116 0.90 -15.89 0.60
CA ALA A 116 1.02 -15.82 2.06
C ALA A 116 1.93 -14.67 2.54
N PRO A 117 3.15 -14.44 1.98
CA PRO A 117 4.03 -13.39 2.46
C PRO A 117 3.42 -11.98 2.36
N THR A 118 2.73 -11.66 1.27
CA THR A 118 2.09 -10.35 1.07
C THR A 118 0.79 -10.22 1.84
N ARG A 119 0.02 -11.30 1.98
CA ARG A 119 -1.19 -11.34 2.81
C ARG A 119 -0.87 -11.09 4.27
N ASP A 120 0.21 -11.68 4.78
CA ASP A 120 0.61 -11.55 6.17
C ASP A 120 0.95 -10.10 6.55
N VAL A 121 1.54 -9.32 5.63
CA VAL A 121 1.75 -7.87 5.83
C VAL A 121 0.43 -7.13 6.00
N ILE A 122 -0.56 -7.39 5.15
CA ILE A 122 -1.86 -6.69 5.15
C ILE A 122 -2.68 -7.06 6.40
N LEU A 123 -2.60 -8.31 6.84
CA LEU A 123 -3.39 -8.86 7.94
C LEU A 123 -2.65 -8.86 9.29
N ASP A 124 -1.46 -8.25 9.38
CA ASP A 124 -0.69 -8.20 10.61
C ASP A 124 -1.49 -7.51 11.73
N GLU A 125 -1.64 -8.21 12.85
CA GLU A 125 -2.47 -7.78 13.98
C GLU A 125 -1.89 -6.60 14.76
N THR A 126 -0.60 -6.29 14.56
CA THR A 126 0.09 -5.17 15.20
C THR A 126 -0.05 -3.87 14.41
N ALA A 127 -0.36 -3.93 13.11
CA ALA A 127 -0.50 -2.76 12.27
C ALA A 127 -1.71 -1.88 12.66
N ARG A 128 -1.51 -0.57 12.72
CA ARG A 128 -2.58 0.43 12.96
C ARG A 128 -2.51 1.61 12.00
N GLU A 129 -1.42 1.73 11.25
CA GLU A 129 -1.18 2.79 10.27
C GLU A 129 -0.82 2.17 8.93
N MET A 130 -1.18 2.87 7.86
CA MET A 130 -0.98 2.42 6.48
C MET A 130 -0.48 3.59 5.63
N GLY A 131 0.44 3.30 4.73
CA GLY A 131 0.76 4.13 3.58
C GLY A 131 0.40 3.39 2.30
N PHE A 132 -0.17 4.09 1.33
CA PHE A 132 -0.41 3.54 0.01
C PHE A 132 -0.17 4.61 -1.05
N ALA A 133 0.65 4.31 -2.04
CA ALA A 133 0.94 5.21 -3.13
C ALA A 133 1.40 4.44 -4.36
N TRP A 134 1.50 5.16 -5.48
CA TRP A 134 1.94 4.60 -6.73
C TRP A 134 2.70 5.60 -7.60
N PHE A 135 3.35 5.08 -8.63
CA PHE A 135 3.81 5.85 -9.77
C PHE A 135 3.34 5.17 -11.05
N GLN A 136 2.63 5.90 -11.92
CA GLN A 136 2.20 5.38 -13.22
C GLN A 136 3.03 6.02 -14.34
N GLU A 137 3.64 5.17 -15.17
CA GLU A 137 4.38 5.57 -16.35
C GLU A 137 3.45 5.96 -17.50
N SER A 138 3.99 6.68 -18.49
CA SER A 138 3.26 6.97 -19.74
C SER A 138 2.88 5.70 -20.50
N SER A 139 3.66 4.63 -20.37
CA SER A 139 3.35 3.28 -20.87
C SER A 139 2.07 2.69 -20.26
N GLY A 140 1.66 3.18 -19.08
CA GLY A 140 0.55 2.68 -18.30
C GLY A 140 0.95 1.67 -17.22
N LYS A 141 2.23 1.25 -17.19
CA LYS A 141 2.78 0.46 -16.10
C LYS A 141 2.67 1.23 -14.79
N ILE A 142 2.27 0.55 -13.74
CA ILE A 142 2.05 1.11 -12.41
C ILE A 142 2.97 0.38 -11.43
N TRP A 143 3.64 1.19 -10.62
CA TRP A 143 4.45 0.77 -9.49
C TRP A 143 3.66 1.04 -8.22
N TRP A 144 3.11 0.01 -7.59
CA TRP A 144 2.34 0.13 -6.36
C TRP A 144 3.24 -0.11 -5.15
N THR A 145 3.05 0.67 -4.08
CA THR A 145 3.68 0.42 -2.78
C THR A 145 2.64 0.57 -1.68
N LEU A 146 2.53 -0.45 -0.83
CA LEU A 146 1.76 -0.46 0.41
C LEU A 146 2.73 -0.64 1.57
N VAL A 147 2.64 0.22 2.58
CA VAL A 147 3.48 0.17 3.79
C VAL A 147 2.58 0.07 5.01
N MET A 148 2.83 -0.90 5.88
CA MET A 148 2.11 -1.05 7.15
C MET A 148 3.00 -0.59 8.30
N GLY A 149 2.40 0.14 9.24
CA GLY A 149 3.08 0.66 10.42
C GLY A 149 2.28 0.42 11.69
N ALA A 150 2.99 0.46 12.81
CA ALA A 150 2.42 0.45 14.15
C ALA A 150 2.90 1.70 14.90
N PRO A 151 1.99 2.46 15.54
CA PRO A 151 2.35 3.65 16.28
C PRO A 151 3.30 3.26 17.42
N ASN A 152 4.18 4.19 17.77
CA ASN A 152 5.06 4.00 18.91
C ASN A 152 4.20 4.19 20.18
N THR A 153 3.68 3.10 20.73
CA THR A 153 3.06 3.15 22.05
C THR A 153 4.17 3.35 23.06
N ALA A 154 4.42 4.61 23.45
CA ALA A 154 4.95 4.86 24.78
C ALA A 154 4.02 4.11 25.73
N ALA A 155 4.54 3.09 26.43
CA ALA A 155 3.77 2.33 27.40
C ALA A 155 3.00 3.33 28.27
N THR A 156 1.67 3.32 28.20
CA THR A 156 0.84 4.03 29.16
C THR A 156 1.34 3.59 30.53
N PRO A 157 1.83 4.49 31.41
CA PRO A 157 2.09 4.10 32.79
C PRO A 157 0.76 3.56 33.29
N GLY A 158 0.72 2.27 33.59
CA GLY A 158 -0.46 1.64 34.17
C GLY A 158 -0.91 2.54 35.30
N SER A 159 -2.15 3.00 35.23
CA SER A 159 -2.85 3.59 36.35
C SER A 159 -2.87 2.54 37.44
N GLY A 160 -1.83 2.56 38.27
CA GLY A 160 -1.75 1.80 39.50
C GLY A 160 -2.99 2.15 40.28
N ALA A 161 -3.87 1.17 40.41
CA ALA A 161 -4.92 1.20 41.40
C ALA A 161 -4.24 1.37 42.76
N ALA A 162 -4.24 2.58 43.29
CA ALA A 162 -4.02 2.82 44.70
C ALA A 162 -5.31 2.41 45.42
N GLY A 163 -5.38 1.12 45.75
CA GLY A 163 -6.34 0.58 46.70
C GLY A 163 -5.65 0.41 48.05
N PHE A 164 -6.36 0.88 49.08
CA PHE A 164 -6.10 0.85 50.52
C PHE A 164 -5.23 1.98 51.09
#